data_AF-A0A7J0FM74-F1
#
_entry.id   AF-A0A7J0FM74-F1
#
_cell.length_a   1.000
_cell.length_b   1.000
_cell.length_c   1.000
_cell.angle_alpha   90.00
_cell.angle_beta   90.00
_cell.angle_gamma   90.00
#
_symmetry.space_group_name_H-M   'P 1'
#
loop_
_entity.id
_entity.type
_entity.pdbx_description
1 polymer ?
#
loop_
_entity_poly.entity_id
_entity_poly.type
_entity_poly.pdbx_seq_one_letter_code
_entity_poly.pdbx_strand_id
1 'polypeptide(L)'
;MLVPCTRKQFFGSNLGLGLVGIARIFMDRHLCRIVGAFLISVQPALTQPSCTPCRALGDTGSAVTYFEESVDFLKKVQTDDLEIIHTLSVSLNKVGDLKYYGGDLQGARSYYFQSLNVRRDAIKNTPSSPSQILDVAVSLAKVADVDRNIGNEDVAIEGFQEAIKLLDSLSLKSEEVGLEQRRLSVLEFLKNQLAEKQPEPTP
;
A
#
# COMPACT_ATOMS: atom_id res chain seq x y z
N MET A 1 43.50 7.64 8.19
CA MET A 1 43.61 9.10 8.03
C MET A 1 42.58 9.55 7.00
N LEU A 2 41.62 10.35 7.45
CA LEU A 2 40.60 11.08 6.68
C LEU A 2 41.15 12.47 6.32
N VAL A 3 41.04 12.92 5.07
CA VAL A 3 40.77 14.33 4.69
C VAL A 3 40.32 14.39 3.20
N PRO A 4 39.64 15.46 2.72
CA PRO A 4 38.30 15.36 2.14
C PRO A 4 38.19 15.97 0.72
N CYS A 5 37.06 15.76 0.04
CA CYS A 5 36.76 16.42 -1.22
C CYS A 5 36.13 17.80 -0.97
N THR A 6 36.76 18.84 -1.48
CA THR A 6 36.46 20.25 -1.23
C THR A 6 35.23 20.76 -1.99
N ARG A 7 34.52 21.63 -1.28
CA ARG A 7 33.44 22.53 -1.71
C ARG A 7 34.00 23.60 -2.67
N LYS A 8 33.32 23.85 -3.80
CA LYS A 8 33.41 25.16 -4.47
C LYS A 8 32.04 25.61 -4.97
N GLN A 9 31.55 26.65 -4.31
CA GLN A 9 30.39 27.48 -4.62
C GLN A 9 30.73 28.39 -5.81
N PHE A 10 29.74 28.70 -6.65
CA PHE A 10 29.72 29.96 -7.39
C PHE A 10 28.30 30.57 -7.38
N PHE A 11 28.25 31.81 -6.86
CA PHE A 11 27.19 32.83 -6.86
C PHE A 11 26.77 33.22 -8.30
N GLY A 12 25.65 33.90 -8.63
CA GLY A 12 24.60 34.67 -7.94
C GLY A 12 23.54 35.04 -9.03
N SER A 13 22.50 35.87 -8.90
CA SER A 13 22.04 36.84 -7.91
C SER A 13 20.57 37.21 -8.20
N ASN A 14 19.79 37.49 -7.14
CA ASN A 14 18.69 38.48 -6.99
C ASN A 14 17.55 38.61 -8.03
N LEU A 15 16.30 38.32 -7.63
CA LEU A 15 15.29 39.31 -7.14
C LEU A 15 13.93 38.64 -6.81
N GLY A 16 13.27 39.05 -5.73
CA GLY A 16 11.80 38.93 -5.54
C GLY A 16 11.30 38.00 -4.43
N LEU A 17 10.92 38.58 -3.29
CA LEU A 17 10.36 37.91 -2.09
C LEU A 17 8.95 37.32 -2.31
N GLY A 18 8.67 36.21 -1.63
CA GLY A 18 7.30 35.75 -1.36
C GLY A 18 7.18 34.33 -0.80
N LEU A 19 7.52 34.13 0.48
CA LEU A 19 7.08 33.01 1.35
C LEU A 19 7.09 31.58 0.75
N VAL A 20 8.29 31.00 0.58
CA VAL A 20 8.49 29.53 0.58
C VAL A 20 9.73 29.22 1.44
N GLY A 21 9.59 29.38 2.75
CA GLY A 21 10.43 28.71 3.75
C GLY A 21 9.46 27.86 4.55
N ILE A 22 9.45 26.53 4.46
CA ILE A 22 10.43 25.64 5.07
C ILE A 22 10.44 24.33 4.24
N ALA A 23 11.50 24.08 3.46
CA ALA A 23 11.79 22.75 2.92
C ALA A 23 13.27 22.67 2.52
N ARG A 24 14.16 22.91 3.48
CA ARG A 24 15.59 22.65 3.29
C ARG A 24 16.21 22.13 4.58
N ILE A 25 15.68 21.00 5.05
CA ILE A 25 16.33 20.17 6.05
C ILE A 25 16.71 18.87 5.35
N PHE A 26 17.98 18.83 4.95
CA PHE A 26 18.83 17.63 4.94
C PHE A 26 18.17 16.31 4.49
N MET A 27 17.94 16.18 3.19
CA MET A 27 17.62 14.90 2.55
C MET A 27 18.87 14.01 2.60
N ASP A 28 18.89 13.09 3.55
CA ASP A 28 19.96 12.12 3.71
C ASP A 28 20.08 11.27 2.44
N ARG A 29 21.30 10.89 2.06
CA ARG A 29 21.62 10.21 0.79
C ARG A 29 20.94 8.83 0.66
N HIS A 30 20.41 8.31 1.77
CA HIS A 30 19.60 7.11 1.87
C HIS A 30 18.11 7.33 1.52
N LEU A 31 17.54 8.49 1.83
CA LEU A 31 16.12 8.78 1.60
C LEU A 31 15.80 8.86 0.09
N CYS A 32 16.76 9.35 -0.71
CA CYS A 32 16.63 9.41 -2.16
C CYS A 32 16.68 8.02 -2.84
N ARG A 33 17.28 7.00 -2.21
CA ARG A 33 17.27 5.62 -2.75
C ARG A 33 16.02 4.83 -2.36
N ILE A 34 15.45 5.10 -1.19
CA ILE A 34 14.27 4.38 -0.68
C ILE A 34 12.97 5.00 -1.21
N VAL A 35 12.88 6.34 -1.25
CA VAL A 35 11.72 7.05 -1.81
C VAL A 35 11.83 7.20 -3.34
N GLY A 36 13.05 7.42 -3.87
CA GLY A 36 13.28 7.54 -5.32
C GLY A 36 13.13 6.24 -6.11
N ALA A 37 13.08 5.07 -5.44
CA ALA A 37 12.76 3.80 -6.08
C ALA A 37 11.25 3.60 -6.31
N PHE A 38 10.39 4.38 -5.64
CA PHE A 38 8.93 4.29 -5.82
C PHE A 38 8.44 5.07 -7.06
N LEU A 39 9.21 6.03 -7.58
CA LEU A 39 8.85 6.84 -8.75
C LEU A 39 9.47 6.37 -10.08
N ILE A 40 10.33 5.32 -10.10
CA ILE A 40 11.00 4.84 -11.33
C ILE A 40 10.71 3.34 -11.62
N SER A 41 9.56 2.80 -11.21
CA SER A 41 9.17 1.46 -11.67
C SER A 41 7.70 1.33 -12.04
N VAL A 42 7.26 2.22 -12.93
CA VAL A 42 6.14 1.96 -13.84
C VAL A 42 6.61 2.28 -15.25
N GLN A 43 7.56 1.49 -15.75
CA GLN A 43 7.74 1.32 -17.19
C GLN A 43 7.55 -0.18 -17.48
N PRO A 44 6.66 -0.55 -18.42
CA PRO A 44 6.40 -1.95 -18.70
C PRO A 44 7.60 -2.51 -19.46
N ALA A 45 8.35 -3.42 -18.84
CA ALA A 45 9.29 -4.29 -19.55
C ALA A 45 8.50 -5.37 -20.30
N LEU A 46 7.77 -4.94 -21.34
CA LEU A 46 7.31 -5.84 -22.39
C LEU A 46 8.50 -6.11 -23.32
N THR A 47 8.62 -7.37 -23.74
CA THR A 47 9.54 -7.94 -24.75
C THR A 47 10.86 -8.54 -24.23
N GLN A 48 10.81 -9.81 -23.78
CA GLN A 48 11.60 -10.90 -24.37
C GLN A 48 10.86 -12.25 -24.19
N PRO A 49 10.66 -13.05 -25.26
CA PRO A 49 9.85 -14.27 -25.25
C PRO A 49 10.69 -15.53 -24.98
N SER A 50 11.42 -15.59 -23.87
CA SER A 50 12.21 -16.79 -23.52
C SER A 50 12.55 -16.88 -22.04
N CYS A 51 11.54 -16.96 -21.17
CA CYS A 51 11.75 -17.48 -19.82
C CYS A 51 10.46 -18.03 -19.21
N THR A 52 10.06 -19.21 -19.67
CA THR A 52 9.28 -20.15 -18.87
C THR A 52 10.20 -20.78 -17.80
N PRO A 53 9.65 -21.41 -16.75
CA PRO A 53 9.60 -20.92 -15.38
C PRO A 53 10.75 -21.46 -14.52
N CYS A 54 11.87 -20.72 -14.43
CA CYS A 54 12.97 -21.01 -13.49
C CYS A 54 13.50 -19.76 -12.75
N ARG A 55 12.76 -18.65 -12.71
CA ARG A 55 13.18 -17.38 -12.04
C ARG A 55 12.34 -16.96 -10.83
N ALA A 56 11.29 -17.70 -10.47
CA ALA A 56 10.28 -17.18 -9.55
C ALA A 56 10.64 -17.22 -8.05
N LEU A 57 11.57 -18.09 -7.61
CA LEU A 57 11.88 -18.24 -6.17
C LEU A 57 13.07 -17.39 -5.69
N GLY A 58 14.07 -17.14 -6.54
CA GLY A 58 15.23 -16.32 -6.18
C GLY A 58 14.93 -14.81 -6.15
N ASP A 59 13.95 -14.37 -6.93
CA ASP A 59 13.55 -12.96 -7.04
C ASP A 59 12.55 -12.58 -5.93
N THR A 60 11.65 -13.50 -5.56
CA THR A 60 10.67 -13.27 -4.48
C THR A 60 11.33 -13.11 -3.11
N GLY A 61 12.35 -13.90 -2.80
CA GLY A 61 13.12 -13.74 -1.55
C GLY A 61 13.82 -12.39 -1.45
N SER A 62 14.47 -11.95 -2.53
CA SER A 62 15.13 -10.64 -2.60
C SER A 62 14.15 -9.48 -2.49
N ALA A 63 12.97 -9.61 -3.12
CA ALA A 63 11.90 -8.63 -3.05
C ALA A 63 11.30 -8.52 -1.64
N VAL A 64 11.08 -9.66 -0.95
CA VAL A 64 10.59 -9.66 0.45
C VAL A 64 11.56 -8.90 1.34
N THR A 65 12.86 -9.20 1.29
CA THR A 65 13.87 -8.51 2.11
C THR A 65 13.85 -7.00 1.86
N TYR A 66 13.78 -6.56 0.61
CA TYR A 66 13.74 -5.13 0.27
C TYR A 66 12.52 -4.42 0.88
N PHE A 67 11.33 -5.02 0.77
CA PHE A 67 10.12 -4.44 1.35
C PHE A 67 10.12 -4.49 2.89
N GLU A 68 10.67 -5.55 3.50
CA GLU A 68 10.81 -5.65 4.95
C GLU A 68 11.76 -4.57 5.51
N GLU A 69 12.90 -4.34 4.86
CA GLU A 69 13.82 -3.25 5.22
C GLU A 69 13.14 -1.87 5.11
N SER A 70 12.33 -1.66 4.06
CA SER A 70 11.54 -0.45 3.88
C SER A 70 10.50 -0.27 5.00
N VAL A 71 9.78 -1.33 5.35
CA VAL A 71 8.81 -1.34 6.46
C VAL A 71 9.49 -0.99 7.78
N ASP A 72 10.65 -1.58 8.06
CA ASP A 72 11.41 -1.32 9.29
C ASP A 72 11.92 0.12 9.38
N PHE A 73 12.33 0.69 8.25
CA PHE A 73 12.70 2.09 8.18
C PHE A 73 11.49 2.99 8.42
N LEU A 74 10.40 2.81 7.65
CA LEU A 74 9.20 3.64 7.72
C LEU A 74 8.53 3.61 9.10
N LYS A 75 8.51 2.45 9.77
CA LYS A 75 8.00 2.32 11.15
C LYS A 75 8.79 3.17 12.16
N LYS A 76 10.08 3.39 11.94
CA LYS A 76 10.94 4.19 12.85
C LYS A 76 10.76 5.70 12.66
N VAL A 77 10.28 6.14 11.50
CA VAL A 77 10.13 7.57 11.19
C VAL A 77 9.02 8.24 12.02
N GLN A 78 8.09 7.47 12.61
CA GLN A 78 6.99 7.93 13.50
C GLN A 78 6.44 9.32 13.14
N THR A 79 5.49 9.34 12.22
CA THR A 79 4.91 10.58 11.69
C THR A 79 3.45 10.38 11.30
N ASP A 80 2.66 11.45 11.39
CA ASP A 80 1.28 11.53 10.89
C ASP A 80 1.22 11.91 9.39
N ASP A 81 2.37 11.90 8.72
CA ASP A 81 2.47 12.15 7.28
C ASP A 81 1.74 11.05 6.49
N LEU A 82 0.70 11.46 5.77
CA LEU A 82 -0.17 10.57 5.00
C LEU A 82 0.58 9.84 3.87
N GLU A 83 1.63 10.44 3.29
CA GLU A 83 2.43 9.81 2.23
C GLU A 83 3.27 8.66 2.82
N ILE A 84 3.85 8.86 3.99
CA ILE A 84 4.62 7.84 4.70
C ILE A 84 3.71 6.69 5.17
N ILE A 85 2.54 7.02 5.73
CA ILE A 85 1.52 6.03 6.11
C ILE A 85 1.06 5.21 4.91
N HIS A 86 0.79 5.87 3.78
CA HIS A 86 0.39 5.20 2.54
C HIS A 86 1.50 4.26 2.05
N THR A 87 2.73 4.75 1.98
CA THR A 87 3.90 3.99 1.52
C THR A 87 4.15 2.78 2.41
N LEU A 88 4.10 2.94 3.74
CA LEU A 88 4.24 1.85 4.70
C LEU A 88 3.17 0.78 4.48
N SER A 89 1.91 1.18 4.32
CA SER A 89 0.80 0.26 4.09
C SER A 89 0.94 -0.50 2.77
N VAL A 90 1.42 0.17 1.71
CA VAL A 90 1.68 -0.48 0.41
C VAL A 90 2.82 -1.50 0.53
N SER A 91 3.92 -1.15 1.19
CA SER A 91 5.05 -2.07 1.41
C SER A 91 4.61 -3.30 2.21
N LEU A 92 3.84 -3.12 3.29
CA LEU A 92 3.26 -4.23 4.06
C LEU A 92 2.39 -5.13 3.19
N ASN A 93 1.51 -4.55 2.35
CA ASN A 93 0.70 -5.32 1.42
C ASN A 93 1.55 -6.11 0.41
N LYS A 94 2.66 -5.54 -0.08
CA LYS A 94 3.55 -6.23 -1.02
C LYS A 94 4.26 -7.43 -0.39
N VAL A 95 4.72 -7.31 0.85
CA VAL A 95 5.24 -8.47 1.58
C VAL A 95 4.13 -9.52 1.77
N GLY A 96 2.93 -9.08 2.14
CA GLY A 96 1.76 -9.95 2.25
C GLY A 96 1.44 -10.70 0.96
N ASP A 97 1.42 -10.01 -0.18
CA ASP A 97 1.20 -10.60 -1.52
C ASP A 97 2.26 -11.68 -1.82
N LEU A 98 3.54 -11.35 -1.64
CA LEU A 98 4.65 -12.27 -1.90
C LEU A 98 4.59 -13.52 -1.03
N LYS A 99 4.24 -13.36 0.25
CA LYS A 99 4.02 -14.45 1.21
C LYS A 99 2.82 -15.31 0.81
N TYR A 100 1.72 -14.68 0.41
CA TYR A 100 0.49 -15.34 0.00
C TYR A 100 0.73 -16.25 -1.21
N TYR A 101 1.34 -15.71 -2.29
CA TYR A 101 1.68 -16.49 -3.47
C TYR A 101 2.79 -17.52 -3.22
N GLY A 102 3.63 -17.30 -2.20
CA GLY A 102 4.61 -18.27 -1.73
C GLY A 102 4.04 -19.39 -0.85
N GLY A 103 2.73 -19.36 -0.53
CA GLY A 103 2.05 -20.35 0.31
C GLY A 103 2.20 -20.13 1.82
N ASP A 104 2.92 -19.10 2.26
CA ASP A 104 3.00 -18.69 3.67
C ASP A 104 1.79 -17.82 4.03
N LEU A 105 0.61 -18.46 4.10
CA LEU A 105 -0.66 -17.75 4.34
C LEU A 105 -0.69 -17.07 5.72
N GLN A 106 -0.09 -17.68 6.75
CA GLN A 106 -0.02 -17.07 8.08
C GLN A 106 0.88 -15.84 8.10
N GLY A 107 2.03 -15.90 7.42
CA GLY A 107 2.88 -14.73 7.20
C GLY A 107 2.15 -13.64 6.42
N ALA A 108 1.45 -14.00 5.34
CA ALA A 108 0.65 -13.06 4.56
C ALA A 108 -0.42 -12.36 5.40
N ARG A 109 -1.16 -13.13 6.21
CA ARG A 109 -2.16 -12.61 7.14
C ARG A 109 -1.57 -11.61 8.13
N SER A 110 -0.42 -11.91 8.71
CA SER A 110 0.26 -10.99 9.63
C SER A 110 0.57 -9.65 8.95
N TYR A 111 1.10 -9.66 7.71
CA TYR A 111 1.44 -8.45 6.98
C TYR A 111 0.23 -7.65 6.51
N TYR A 112 -0.81 -8.30 5.98
CA TYR A 112 -2.06 -7.62 5.62
C TYR A 112 -2.75 -7.01 6.84
N PHE A 113 -2.75 -7.70 7.98
CA PHE A 113 -3.35 -7.18 9.21
C PHE A 113 -2.59 -5.96 9.74
N GLN A 114 -1.25 -5.97 9.67
CA GLN A 114 -0.45 -4.79 10.00
C GLN A 114 -0.78 -3.59 9.09
N SER A 115 -0.90 -3.82 7.77
CA SER A 115 -1.30 -2.78 6.81
C SER A 115 -2.68 -2.21 7.13
N LEU A 116 -3.65 -3.07 7.43
CA LEU A 116 -4.99 -2.68 7.83
C LEU A 116 -4.97 -1.79 9.09
N ASN A 117 -4.18 -2.16 10.10
CA ASN A 117 -4.07 -1.37 11.33
C ASN A 117 -3.46 0.01 11.08
N VAL A 118 -2.39 0.09 10.28
CA VAL A 118 -1.78 1.38 9.91
C VAL A 118 -2.83 2.30 9.25
N ARG A 119 -3.62 1.78 8.31
CA ARG A 119 -4.66 2.58 7.65
C ARG A 119 -5.83 2.94 8.56
N ARG A 120 -6.26 2.03 9.43
CA ARG A 120 -7.32 2.29 10.42
C ARG A 120 -6.89 3.38 11.40
N ASP A 121 -5.65 3.35 11.86
CA ASP A 121 -5.17 4.37 12.80
C ASP A 121 -5.03 5.72 12.12
N ALA A 122 -4.61 5.76 10.85
CA ALA A 122 -4.55 6.99 10.07
C ALA A 122 -5.92 7.69 9.94
N ILE A 123 -7.00 6.93 9.71
CA ILE A 123 -8.35 7.52 9.56
C ILE A 123 -9.00 7.91 10.89
N LYS A 124 -8.51 7.41 12.04
CA LYS A 124 -8.98 7.85 13.37
C LYS A 124 -8.42 9.22 13.74
N ASN A 125 -7.19 9.49 13.33
CA ASN A 125 -6.44 10.69 13.73
C ASN A 125 -6.59 11.85 12.74
N THR A 126 -7.20 11.62 11.57
CA THR A 126 -7.36 12.63 10.52
C THR A 126 -8.79 12.64 9.97
N PRO A 127 -9.31 13.78 9.47
CA PRO A 127 -10.54 13.80 8.70
C PRO A 127 -10.40 12.84 7.51
N SER A 128 -11.14 11.73 7.53
CA SER A 128 -10.91 10.63 6.61
C SER A 128 -11.27 11.06 5.18
N SER A 129 -10.30 11.07 4.28
CA SER A 129 -10.58 11.28 2.86
C SER A 129 -11.25 10.03 2.26
N PRO A 130 -12.08 10.17 1.23
CA PRO A 130 -12.68 9.01 0.59
C PRO A 130 -11.68 7.98 0.05
N SER A 131 -10.51 8.43 -0.39
CA SER A 131 -9.43 7.55 -0.85
C SER A 131 -8.86 6.69 0.29
N GLN A 132 -8.73 7.24 1.50
CA GLN A 132 -8.28 6.47 2.67
C GLN A 132 -9.31 5.41 3.08
N ILE A 133 -10.59 5.74 3.03
CA ILE A 133 -11.67 4.79 3.31
C ILE A 133 -11.66 3.62 2.31
N LEU A 134 -11.48 3.91 1.02
CA LEU A 134 -11.30 2.89 -0.02
C LEU A 134 -10.10 1.98 0.26
N ASP A 135 -8.98 2.57 0.67
CA ASP A 135 -7.78 1.81 0.99
C ASP A 135 -7.94 0.90 2.22
N VAL A 136 -8.71 1.32 3.23
CA VAL A 136 -9.10 0.46 4.37
C VAL A 136 -9.96 -0.71 3.89
N ALA A 137 -10.96 -0.45 3.05
CA ALA A 137 -11.82 -1.50 2.51
C ALA A 137 -11.04 -2.55 1.70
N VAL A 138 -10.07 -2.12 0.89
CA VAL A 138 -9.17 -3.04 0.16
C VAL A 138 -8.30 -3.85 1.11
N SER A 139 -7.84 -3.25 2.21
CA SER A 139 -7.00 -3.96 3.19
C SER A 139 -7.83 -4.98 3.99
N LEU A 140 -9.08 -4.65 4.32
CA LEU A 140 -10.05 -5.61 4.88
C LEU A 140 -10.29 -6.78 3.92
N ALA A 141 -10.49 -6.51 2.63
CA ALA A 141 -10.69 -7.55 1.62
C ALA A 141 -9.51 -8.54 1.57
N LYS A 142 -8.26 -8.04 1.63
CA LYS A 142 -7.05 -8.88 1.64
C LYS A 142 -6.94 -9.74 2.90
N VAL A 143 -7.27 -9.19 4.08
CA VAL A 143 -7.30 -9.95 5.33
C VAL A 143 -8.38 -11.03 5.30
N ALA A 144 -9.58 -10.69 4.83
CA ALA A 144 -10.67 -11.63 4.69
C ALA A 144 -10.35 -12.76 3.70
N ASP A 145 -9.77 -12.42 2.54
CA ASP A 145 -9.35 -13.40 1.55
C ASP A 145 -8.33 -14.40 2.11
N VAL A 146 -7.29 -13.93 2.81
CA VAL A 146 -6.33 -14.85 3.43
C VAL A 146 -6.94 -15.65 4.59
N ASP A 147 -7.86 -15.08 5.37
CA ASP A 147 -8.58 -15.80 6.41
C ASP A 147 -9.42 -16.95 5.83
N ARG A 148 -10.10 -16.71 4.71
CA ARG A 148 -10.81 -17.75 3.95
C ARG A 148 -9.87 -18.87 3.50
N ASN A 149 -8.72 -18.52 2.94
CA ASN A 149 -7.75 -19.51 2.46
C ASN A 149 -7.09 -20.32 3.59
N ILE A 150 -7.05 -19.80 4.81
CA ILE A 150 -6.60 -20.54 6.01
C ILE A 150 -7.73 -21.39 6.62
N GLY A 151 -8.97 -21.22 6.15
CA GLY A 151 -10.15 -21.97 6.61
C GLY A 151 -11.00 -21.23 7.65
N ASN A 152 -10.69 -19.96 7.95
CA ASN A 152 -11.45 -19.12 8.89
C ASN A 152 -12.60 -18.41 8.16
N GLU A 153 -13.54 -19.17 7.61
CA GLU A 153 -14.57 -18.63 6.72
C GLU A 153 -15.50 -17.62 7.40
N ASP A 154 -15.92 -17.85 8.65
CA ASP A 154 -16.80 -16.91 9.36
C ASP A 154 -16.10 -15.55 9.56
N VAL A 155 -14.80 -15.57 9.90
CA VAL A 155 -13.98 -14.36 10.04
C VAL A 155 -13.81 -13.64 8.70
N ALA A 156 -13.65 -14.39 7.61
CA ALA A 156 -13.56 -13.83 6.26
C ALA A 156 -14.87 -13.12 5.87
N ILE A 157 -16.02 -13.76 6.11
CA ILE A 157 -17.33 -13.18 5.83
C ILE A 157 -17.53 -11.89 6.62
N GLU A 158 -17.20 -11.88 7.92
CA GLU A 158 -17.25 -10.67 8.75
C GLU A 158 -16.38 -9.55 8.16
N GLY A 159 -15.14 -9.87 7.74
CA GLY A 159 -14.22 -8.90 7.15
C GLY A 159 -14.73 -8.32 5.82
N PHE A 160 -15.27 -9.16 4.93
CA PHE A 160 -15.89 -8.69 3.68
C PHE A 160 -17.12 -7.83 3.94
N GLN A 161 -17.97 -8.21 4.88
CA GLN A 161 -19.14 -7.41 5.26
C GLN A 161 -18.75 -6.06 5.87
N GLU A 162 -17.69 -6.02 6.69
CA GLU A 162 -17.16 -4.77 7.22
C GLU A 162 -16.70 -3.83 6.09
N ALA A 163 -15.96 -4.37 5.11
CA ALA A 163 -15.51 -3.61 3.95
C ALA A 163 -16.68 -3.04 3.13
N ILE A 164 -17.73 -3.83 2.91
CA ILE A 164 -18.94 -3.39 2.19
C ILE A 164 -19.63 -2.26 2.97
N LYS A 165 -19.87 -2.44 4.28
CA LYS A 165 -20.51 -1.41 5.11
C LYS A 165 -19.74 -0.09 5.07
N LEU A 166 -18.42 -0.16 5.12
CA LEU A 166 -17.55 1.00 5.04
C LEU A 166 -17.73 1.73 3.70
N LEU A 167 -17.73 1.02 2.58
CA LEU A 167 -17.92 1.61 1.25
C LEU A 167 -19.35 2.10 1.01
N ASP A 168 -20.37 1.43 1.54
CA ASP A 168 -21.77 1.86 1.42
C ASP A 168 -22.01 3.16 2.20
N SER A 169 -21.33 3.36 3.34
CA SER A 169 -21.40 4.60 4.12
C SER A 169 -20.60 5.76 3.51
N LEU A 170 -19.76 5.50 2.50
CA LEU A 170 -18.91 6.51 1.90
C LEU A 170 -19.69 7.41 0.94
N SER A 171 -19.73 8.70 1.25
CA SER A 171 -20.30 9.74 0.37
C SER A 171 -19.20 10.39 -0.47
N LEU A 172 -19.34 10.32 -1.79
CA LEU A 172 -18.45 11.00 -2.74
C LEU A 172 -19.10 12.24 -3.35
N LYS A 173 -18.28 13.22 -3.73
CA LYS A 173 -18.75 14.38 -4.51
C LYS A 173 -18.89 14.00 -5.98
N SER A 174 -19.75 14.72 -6.72
CA SER A 174 -20.00 14.47 -8.15
C SER A 174 -18.74 14.57 -9.04
N GLU A 175 -17.73 15.31 -8.58
CA GLU A 175 -16.46 15.52 -9.29
C GLU A 175 -15.49 14.33 -9.12
N GLU A 176 -15.73 13.43 -8.15
CA GLU A 176 -14.84 12.32 -7.80
C GLU A 176 -15.14 11.04 -8.60
N VAL A 177 -15.40 11.17 -9.91
CA VAL A 177 -15.84 10.07 -10.79
C VAL A 177 -14.87 8.88 -10.76
N GLY A 178 -13.55 9.14 -10.71
CA GLY A 178 -12.54 8.08 -10.63
C GLY A 178 -12.56 7.30 -9.31
N LEU A 179 -12.86 7.97 -8.19
CA LEU A 179 -13.00 7.31 -6.89
C LEU A 179 -14.31 6.53 -6.82
N GLU A 180 -15.40 7.05 -7.42
CA GLU A 180 -16.67 6.32 -7.49
C GLU A 180 -16.51 5.05 -8.32
N GLN A 181 -15.85 5.11 -9.47
CA GLN A 181 -15.59 3.93 -10.27
C GLN A 181 -14.79 2.88 -9.49
N ARG A 182 -13.73 3.31 -8.79
CA ARG A 182 -12.94 2.42 -7.93
C ARG A 182 -13.80 1.82 -6.81
N ARG A 183 -14.64 2.64 -6.16
CA ARG A 183 -15.56 2.21 -5.09
C ARG A 183 -16.51 1.13 -5.59
N LEU A 184 -17.14 1.33 -6.73
CA LEU A 184 -18.08 0.38 -7.33
C LEU A 184 -17.39 -0.93 -7.68
N SER A 185 -16.21 -0.88 -8.30
CA SER A 185 -15.44 -2.09 -8.63
C SER A 185 -15.04 -2.89 -7.39
N VAL A 186 -14.64 -2.22 -6.30
CA VAL A 186 -14.32 -2.91 -5.02
C VAL A 186 -15.61 -3.47 -4.38
N LEU A 187 -16.70 -2.71 -4.38
CA LEU A 187 -18.00 -3.19 -3.87
C LEU A 187 -18.50 -4.43 -4.62
N GLU A 188 -18.41 -4.42 -5.95
CA GLU A 188 -18.80 -5.55 -6.79
C GLU A 188 -17.95 -6.78 -6.47
N PHE A 189 -16.63 -6.63 -6.41
CA PHE A 189 -15.72 -7.69 -6.00
C PHE A 189 -16.11 -8.28 -4.64
N LEU A 190 -16.31 -7.44 -3.62
CA LEU A 190 -16.66 -7.87 -2.26
C LEU A 190 -18.01 -8.59 -2.22
N LYS A 191 -19.01 -8.12 -2.96
CA LYS A 191 -20.32 -8.76 -3.04
C LYS A 191 -20.23 -10.13 -3.70
N ASN A 192 -19.43 -10.27 -4.75
CA ASN A 192 -19.19 -11.56 -5.40
C ASN A 192 -18.54 -12.57 -4.43
N GLN A 193 -17.59 -12.13 -3.60
CA GLN A 193 -16.97 -12.98 -2.57
C GLN A 193 -17.97 -13.54 -1.54
N LEU A 194 -19.11 -12.86 -1.33
CA LEU A 194 -20.19 -13.31 -0.46
C LEU A 194 -21.27 -14.10 -1.21
N ALA A 195 -21.49 -13.79 -2.50
CA ALA A 195 -22.51 -14.41 -3.33
C ALA A 195 -22.18 -15.85 -3.74
N GLU A 196 -20.90 -16.22 -3.83
CA GLU A 196 -20.43 -17.59 -4.11
C GLU A 196 -20.99 -18.65 -3.12
N LYS A 197 -21.71 -18.23 -2.07
CA LYS A 197 -22.32 -19.11 -1.06
C LYS A 197 -23.82 -18.92 -0.82
N GLN A 198 -24.53 -18.04 -1.53
CA GLN A 198 -26.00 -18.06 -1.51
C GLN A 198 -26.47 -18.99 -2.63
N PRO A 199 -26.88 -20.25 -2.34
CA PRO A 199 -27.64 -20.99 -3.33
C PRO A 199 -28.91 -20.17 -3.62
N GLU A 200 -29.18 -19.91 -4.90
CA GLU A 200 -30.45 -19.31 -5.30
C GLU A 200 -31.60 -20.03 -4.59
N PRO A 201 -32.57 -19.31 -4.00
CA PRO A 201 -33.79 -19.96 -3.53
C PRO A 201 -34.44 -20.60 -4.76
N THR A 202 -34.45 -21.93 -4.76
CA THR A 202 -35.03 -22.72 -5.84
C THR A 202 -36.51 -22.36 -5.94
N PRO A 203 -37.02 -21.95 -7.11
CA PRO A 203 -38.42 -21.55 -7.28
C PRO A 203 -39.41 -22.69 -7.07
#